data_AF-A0A671XI15-F1
#
_entry.id   AF-A0A671XI15-F1
#
_cell.length_a   1.000
_cell.length_b   1.000
_cell.length_c   1.000
_cell.angle_alpha   90.00
_cell.angle_beta   90.00
_cell.angle_gamma   90.00
#
_symmetry.space_group_name_H-M   'P 1'
#
loop_
_entity.id
_entity.type
_entity.pdbx_description
1 polymer ?
#
loop_
_entity_poly.entity_id
_entity_poly.type
_entity_poly.pdbx_seq_one_letter_code
_entity_poly.pdbx_strand_id
1 'polypeptide(L)'
;MCVVLCVCRLSGCLITEKGCTSLASALDSNPSHLRELDLSNNNLQDSGVKQLSAELKSPHCVLETLRLSGCLITEEGCTSLASALDSNPSHLRELDLSYNHPGDSGVKLLSAQLEDPGWRLDTLRVEPAGVQWLTPGLRKYSCELTVNTNTVSRKIKLSDNNRKMTSVREVQSYPDHPERFESRLPQLLCRTGLTGHCYWEVEWSGSVSISVSYRRISRKGVSEDCLFGCNDQSWSLRCSYGRYCVRHNNRRTDLSYSSFSGRVAVYVDCPAGTLSFYRVSSDSLIHLHTFNTTFTEPLYPGFGFWSSSGSSVRLCGV
;
A
#
# COMPACT_ATOMS: atom_id res chain seq x y z
N MET A 1 -5.26 32.13 -18.93
CA MET A 1 -6.44 31.43 -18.39
C MET A 1 -5.91 30.25 -17.58
N CYS A 2 -5.88 30.34 -16.24
CA CYS A 2 -5.43 29.22 -15.41
C CYS A 2 -6.47 28.11 -15.48
N VAL A 3 -6.16 27.01 -16.15
CA VAL A 3 -6.96 25.78 -16.03
C VAL A 3 -6.69 25.27 -14.61
N VAL A 4 -7.62 25.48 -13.69
CA VAL A 4 -7.58 24.79 -12.41
C VAL A 4 -7.86 23.33 -12.71
N LEU A 5 -6.81 22.50 -12.71
CA LEU A 5 -6.95 21.05 -12.76
C LEU A 5 -7.65 20.64 -11.47
N CYS A 6 -8.93 20.29 -11.53
CA CYS A 6 -9.60 19.75 -10.36
C CYS A 6 -9.26 18.25 -10.27
N VAL A 7 -8.54 17.89 -9.20
CA VAL A 7 -8.07 16.53 -8.92
C VAL A 7 -8.75 16.05 -7.66
N CYS A 8 -9.44 14.91 -7.73
CA CYS A 8 -10.06 14.26 -6.58
C CYS A 8 -9.38 12.91 -6.33
N ARG A 9 -8.71 12.78 -5.17
CA ARG A 9 -8.04 11.55 -4.74
C ARG A 9 -8.79 10.95 -3.57
N LEU A 10 -9.47 9.85 -3.85
CA LEU A 10 -10.25 9.07 -2.88
C LEU A 10 -9.72 7.63 -2.78
N SER A 11 -8.44 7.43 -3.11
CA SER A 11 -7.83 6.10 -3.06
C SER A 11 -7.81 5.55 -1.62
N GLY A 12 -8.26 4.30 -1.45
CA GLY A 12 -8.24 3.62 -0.16
C GLY A 12 -9.21 4.21 0.89
N CYS A 13 -10.21 5.00 0.47
CA CYS A 13 -11.20 5.62 1.35
C CYS A 13 -12.34 4.67 1.78
N LEU A 14 -12.22 3.36 1.53
CA LEU A 14 -13.24 2.34 1.83
C LEU A 14 -14.59 2.61 1.14
N ILE A 15 -14.54 3.21 -0.05
CA ILE A 15 -15.72 3.45 -0.88
C ILE A 15 -16.26 2.09 -1.38
N THR A 16 -17.57 1.94 -1.31
CA THR A 16 -18.31 0.76 -1.78
C THR A 16 -19.23 1.16 -2.93
N GLU A 17 -19.97 0.21 -3.51
CA GLU A 17 -21.02 0.46 -4.51
C GLU A 17 -22.00 1.60 -4.13
N LYS A 18 -22.39 1.70 -2.84
CA LYS A 18 -23.28 2.77 -2.37
C LYS A 18 -22.59 4.13 -2.36
N GLY A 19 -21.28 4.13 -2.09
CA GLY A 19 -20.44 5.31 -2.19
C GLY A 19 -20.30 5.79 -3.62
N CYS A 20 -20.21 4.89 -4.61
CA CYS A 20 -20.27 5.25 -6.04
C CYS A 20 -21.56 5.97 -6.39
N THR A 21 -22.70 5.59 -5.80
CA THR A 21 -23.97 6.26 -6.08
C THR A 21 -23.93 7.70 -5.61
N SER A 22 -23.41 7.92 -4.41
CA SER A 22 -23.26 9.26 -3.84
C SER A 22 -22.27 10.11 -4.64
N LEU A 23 -21.17 9.50 -5.09
CA LEU A 23 -20.17 10.16 -5.94
C LEU A 23 -20.75 10.52 -7.31
N ALA A 24 -21.49 9.61 -7.94
CA ALA A 24 -22.15 9.85 -9.22
C ALA A 24 -23.14 11.02 -9.11
N SER A 25 -24.00 11.03 -8.09
CA SER A 25 -24.90 12.17 -7.84
C SER A 25 -24.16 13.49 -7.59
N ALA A 26 -22.98 13.45 -6.95
CA ALA A 26 -22.16 14.64 -6.75
C ALA A 26 -21.51 15.14 -8.05
N LEU A 27 -21.16 14.23 -8.98
CA LEU A 27 -20.61 14.57 -10.30
C LEU A 27 -21.69 15.13 -11.24
N ASP A 28 -22.92 14.61 -11.18
CA ASP A 28 -24.06 15.07 -11.98
C ASP A 28 -24.58 16.44 -11.52
N SER A 29 -24.74 16.64 -10.21
CA SER A 29 -25.26 17.89 -9.63
C SER A 29 -24.35 19.10 -9.79
N ASN A 30 -23.08 18.88 -10.09
CA ASN A 30 -22.12 19.95 -10.34
C ASN A 30 -21.24 19.52 -11.52
N PRO A 31 -21.66 19.78 -12.79
CA PRO A 31 -21.01 19.26 -14.00
C PRO A 31 -19.53 19.63 -13.96
N SER A 32 -18.74 18.63 -13.55
CA SER A 32 -17.55 18.91 -12.76
C SER A 32 -16.42 19.39 -13.65
N HIS A 33 -15.69 20.43 -13.24
CA HIS A 33 -14.36 20.73 -13.78
C HIS A 33 -13.32 19.64 -13.43
N LEU A 34 -13.77 18.47 -12.95
CA LEU A 34 -12.94 17.36 -12.52
C LEU A 34 -12.23 16.76 -13.73
N ARG A 35 -10.92 16.87 -13.72
CA ARG A 35 -10.04 16.31 -14.75
C ARG A 35 -9.47 14.97 -14.32
N GLU A 36 -9.22 14.79 -13.03
CA GLU A 36 -8.69 13.53 -12.50
C GLU A 36 -9.52 13.01 -11.33
N LEU A 37 -9.90 11.74 -11.43
CA LEU A 37 -10.57 10.99 -10.38
C LEU A 37 -9.78 9.71 -10.08
N ASP A 38 -9.26 9.62 -8.86
CA ASP A 38 -8.58 8.43 -8.37
C ASP A 38 -9.41 7.76 -7.29
N LEU A 39 -9.97 6.60 -7.62
CA LEU A 39 -10.75 5.74 -6.73
C LEU A 39 -10.04 4.41 -6.46
N SER A 40 -8.74 4.33 -6.74
CA SER A 40 -7.97 3.10 -6.60
C SER A 40 -8.07 2.52 -5.17
N ASN A 41 -7.97 1.21 -5.00
CA ASN A 41 -8.02 0.53 -3.70
C ASN A 41 -9.35 0.68 -2.93
N ASN A 42 -10.47 0.88 -3.63
CA ASN A 42 -11.81 0.84 -3.06
C ASN A 42 -12.58 -0.42 -3.50
N ASN A 43 -13.63 -0.81 -2.78
CA ASN A 43 -14.39 -2.02 -3.09
C ASN A 43 -15.61 -1.67 -3.97
N LEU A 44 -15.37 -1.11 -5.15
CA LEU A 44 -16.44 -0.59 -6.02
C LEU A 44 -17.23 -1.71 -6.69
N GLN A 45 -16.55 -2.77 -7.13
CA GLN A 45 -17.10 -3.88 -7.91
C GLN A 45 -17.74 -3.39 -9.23
N ASP A 46 -18.29 -4.32 -10.01
CA ASP A 46 -18.92 -4.01 -11.30
C ASP A 46 -20.15 -3.10 -11.14
N SER A 47 -20.91 -3.24 -10.05
CA SER A 47 -22.07 -2.40 -9.74
C SER A 47 -21.68 -0.93 -9.56
N GLY A 48 -20.61 -0.65 -8.81
CA GLY A 48 -20.08 0.69 -8.62
C GLY A 48 -19.52 1.27 -9.92
N VAL A 49 -18.83 0.47 -10.73
CA VAL A 49 -18.32 0.88 -12.05
C VAL A 49 -19.45 1.21 -13.01
N LYS A 50 -20.54 0.44 -13.00
CA LYS A 50 -21.72 0.69 -13.83
C LYS A 50 -22.35 2.05 -13.54
N GLN A 51 -22.38 2.46 -12.29
CA GLN A 51 -22.86 3.80 -11.89
C GLN A 51 -21.92 4.90 -12.40
N LEU A 52 -20.60 4.74 -12.23
CA LEU A 52 -19.62 5.69 -12.78
C LEU A 52 -19.66 5.75 -14.31
N SER A 53 -19.93 4.62 -14.97
CA SER A 53 -20.05 4.53 -16.42
C SER A 53 -21.24 5.33 -16.94
N ALA A 54 -22.33 5.47 -16.16
CA ALA A 54 -23.44 6.35 -16.52
C ALA A 54 -23.01 7.83 -16.55
N GLU A 55 -22.17 8.25 -15.61
CA GLU A 55 -21.61 9.61 -15.57
C GLU A 55 -20.64 9.87 -16.73
N LEU A 56 -19.81 8.89 -17.10
CA LEU A 56 -18.90 9.01 -18.26
C LEU A 56 -19.65 9.19 -19.58
N LYS A 57 -20.89 8.69 -19.69
CA LYS A 57 -21.77 8.90 -20.86
C LYS A 57 -22.34 10.33 -20.92
N SER A 58 -22.30 11.07 -19.82
CA SER A 58 -22.82 12.44 -19.79
C SER A 58 -22.02 13.34 -20.74
N PRO A 59 -22.68 14.15 -21.59
CA PRO A 59 -21.99 15.11 -22.47
C PRO A 59 -21.26 16.22 -21.70
N HIS A 60 -21.51 16.34 -20.40
CA HIS A 60 -20.86 17.31 -19.51
C HIS A 60 -19.62 16.74 -18.80
N CYS A 61 -19.33 15.44 -18.97
CA CYS A 61 -18.17 14.82 -18.35
C CYS A 61 -16.89 15.24 -19.06
N VAL A 62 -16.01 15.94 -18.35
CA VAL A 62 -14.70 16.40 -18.86
C VAL A 62 -13.52 15.68 -18.21
N LEU A 63 -13.76 14.49 -17.66
CA LEU A 63 -12.75 13.69 -16.99
C LEU A 63 -11.69 13.22 -18.00
N GLU A 64 -10.43 13.49 -17.70
CA GLU A 64 -9.27 13.13 -18.51
C GLU A 64 -8.54 11.90 -17.95
N THR A 65 -8.60 11.70 -16.64
CA THR A 65 -7.95 10.59 -15.95
C THR A 65 -8.90 9.91 -14.98
N LEU A 66 -9.04 8.59 -15.13
CA LEU A 66 -9.80 7.74 -14.24
C LEU A 66 -8.92 6.58 -13.76
N ARG A 67 -8.65 6.54 -12.45
CA ARG A 67 -7.88 5.46 -11.82
C ARG A 67 -8.82 4.61 -10.96
N LEU A 68 -8.98 3.36 -11.37
CA LEU A 68 -9.80 2.32 -10.75
C LEU A 68 -8.96 1.09 -10.39
N SER A 69 -7.67 1.32 -10.11
CA SER A 69 -6.74 0.25 -9.80
C SER A 69 -7.15 -0.46 -8.52
N GLY A 70 -7.20 -1.79 -8.50
CA GLY A 70 -7.54 -2.52 -7.27
C GLY A 70 -9.02 -2.47 -6.87
N CYS A 71 -9.95 -2.17 -7.78
CA CYS A 71 -11.36 -1.90 -7.49
C CYS A 71 -12.34 -3.10 -7.50
N LEU A 72 -11.83 -4.33 -7.63
CA LEU A 72 -12.62 -5.57 -7.72
C LEU A 72 -13.45 -5.67 -9.00
N ILE A 73 -12.93 -5.13 -10.10
CA ILE A 73 -13.62 -5.05 -11.38
C ILE A 73 -13.43 -6.35 -12.16
N THR A 74 -14.50 -6.85 -12.77
CA THR A 74 -14.50 -8.03 -13.64
C THR A 74 -14.74 -7.65 -15.12
N GLU A 75 -14.97 -8.64 -15.98
CA GLU A 75 -15.37 -8.41 -17.38
C GLU A 75 -16.66 -7.57 -17.49
N GLU A 76 -17.60 -7.69 -16.54
CA GLU A 76 -18.88 -6.96 -16.57
C GLU A 76 -18.67 -5.44 -16.39
N GLY A 77 -17.85 -5.05 -15.41
CA GLY A 77 -17.49 -3.65 -15.20
C GLY A 77 -16.71 -3.08 -16.38
N CYS A 78 -15.80 -3.87 -16.98
CA CYS A 78 -15.09 -3.48 -18.19
C CYS A 78 -16.01 -3.27 -19.39
N THR A 79 -17.02 -4.12 -19.54
CA THR A 79 -18.06 -3.96 -20.57
C THR A 79 -18.86 -2.67 -20.37
N SER A 80 -19.19 -2.34 -19.12
CA SER A 80 -19.88 -1.08 -18.79
C SER A 80 -19.04 0.15 -19.13
N LEU A 81 -17.73 0.11 -18.81
CA LEU A 81 -16.78 1.17 -19.17
C LEU A 81 -16.62 1.30 -20.68
N ALA A 82 -16.41 0.19 -21.39
CA ALA A 82 -16.27 0.18 -22.84
C ALA A 82 -17.49 0.81 -23.53
N SER A 83 -18.71 0.44 -23.10
CA SER A 83 -19.94 1.06 -23.60
C SER A 83 -20.03 2.56 -23.32
N ALA A 84 -19.55 3.01 -22.16
CA ALA A 84 -19.55 4.43 -21.82
C ALA A 84 -18.61 5.26 -22.70
N LEU A 85 -17.44 4.71 -22.98
CA LEU A 85 -16.42 5.36 -23.78
C LEU A 85 -16.74 5.34 -25.28
N ASP A 86 -17.54 4.38 -25.75
CA ASP A 86 -18.06 4.31 -27.13
C ASP A 86 -19.19 5.32 -27.39
N SER A 87 -20.02 5.60 -26.36
CA SER A 87 -21.22 6.45 -26.51
C SER A 87 -20.93 7.96 -26.58
N ASN A 88 -19.72 8.39 -26.27
CA ASN A 88 -19.35 9.80 -26.16
C ASN A 88 -17.88 9.95 -26.59
N PRO A 89 -17.46 10.97 -27.38
CA PRO A 89 -16.04 11.29 -27.53
C PRO A 89 -15.47 11.70 -26.17
N SER A 90 -15.11 10.70 -25.37
CA SER A 90 -14.67 10.90 -24.01
C SER A 90 -13.42 11.77 -24.00
N HIS A 91 -13.37 12.73 -23.08
CA HIS A 91 -12.14 13.47 -22.80
C HIS A 91 -11.07 12.59 -22.14
N LEU A 92 -11.41 11.32 -21.84
CA LEU A 92 -10.59 10.40 -21.10
C LEU A 92 -9.35 10.02 -21.92
N ARG A 93 -8.19 10.36 -21.36
CA ARG A 93 -6.86 10.07 -21.90
C ARG A 93 -6.16 8.97 -21.14
N GLU A 94 -6.45 8.84 -19.85
CA GLU A 94 -5.86 7.81 -19.00
C GLU A 94 -6.92 6.98 -18.28
N LEU A 95 -6.87 5.67 -18.46
CA LEU A 95 -7.66 4.69 -17.72
C LEU A 95 -6.73 3.66 -17.07
N ASP A 96 -6.75 3.62 -15.73
CA ASP A 96 -6.01 2.62 -14.96
C ASP A 96 -6.96 1.62 -14.31
N LEU A 97 -6.91 0.38 -14.78
CA LEU A 97 -7.64 -0.80 -14.30
C LEU A 97 -6.69 -1.88 -13.78
N SER A 98 -5.42 -1.56 -13.53
CA SER A 98 -4.48 -2.51 -12.93
C SER A 98 -5.00 -3.09 -11.61
N TYR A 99 -4.52 -4.26 -11.21
CA TYR A 99 -4.96 -4.98 -10.02
C TYR A 99 -6.47 -5.26 -9.99
N ASN A 100 -7.05 -5.59 -11.13
CA ASN A 100 -8.43 -6.08 -11.27
C ASN A 100 -8.47 -7.42 -12.02
N HIS A 101 -9.65 -7.90 -12.38
CA HIS A 101 -9.82 -9.08 -13.23
C HIS A 101 -10.65 -8.78 -14.47
N PRO A 102 -10.16 -7.91 -15.39
CA PRO A 102 -10.90 -7.53 -16.59
C PRO A 102 -11.21 -8.71 -17.52
N GLY A 103 -10.48 -9.84 -17.38
CA GLY A 103 -10.59 -11.02 -18.22
C GLY A 103 -10.22 -10.77 -19.68
N ASP A 104 -10.10 -11.84 -20.47
CA ASP A 104 -9.68 -11.71 -21.88
C ASP A 104 -10.72 -10.92 -22.68
N SER A 105 -12.01 -11.09 -22.37
CA SER A 105 -13.09 -10.40 -23.04
C SER A 105 -13.07 -8.90 -22.73
N GLY A 106 -12.91 -8.53 -21.47
CA GLY A 106 -12.87 -7.12 -21.06
C GLY A 106 -11.62 -6.40 -21.57
N VAL A 107 -10.46 -7.06 -21.56
CA VAL A 107 -9.22 -6.50 -22.16
C VAL A 107 -9.38 -6.33 -23.67
N LYS A 108 -9.92 -7.33 -24.38
CA LYS A 108 -10.15 -7.24 -25.82
C LYS A 108 -11.11 -6.11 -26.16
N LEU A 109 -12.22 -5.99 -25.42
CA LEU A 109 -13.15 -4.88 -25.56
C LEU A 109 -12.42 -3.57 -25.36
N LEU A 110 -11.78 -3.32 -24.22
CA LEU A 110 -11.11 -2.05 -23.93
C LEU A 110 -9.89 -1.74 -24.82
N SER A 111 -9.29 -2.74 -25.47
CA SER A 111 -8.13 -2.53 -26.37
C SER A 111 -8.54 -2.27 -27.82
N ALA A 112 -9.60 -2.90 -28.33
CA ALA A 112 -10.10 -2.66 -29.70
C ALA A 112 -10.41 -1.17 -29.94
N GLN A 113 -10.82 -0.50 -28.86
CA GLN A 113 -11.10 0.91 -28.72
C GLN A 113 -9.93 1.81 -29.15
N LEU A 114 -8.70 1.38 -28.88
CA LEU A 114 -7.48 2.15 -29.15
C LEU A 114 -7.16 2.22 -30.65
N GLU A 115 -7.79 1.36 -31.46
CA GLU A 115 -7.63 1.35 -32.92
C GLU A 115 -8.60 2.33 -33.61
N ASP A 116 -9.58 2.89 -32.89
CA ASP A 116 -10.54 3.86 -33.43
C ASP A 116 -9.95 5.28 -33.44
N PRO A 117 -9.83 5.95 -34.61
CA PRO A 117 -9.36 7.34 -34.71
C PRO A 117 -10.21 8.37 -33.95
N GLY A 118 -11.46 8.05 -33.64
CA GLY A 118 -12.36 8.86 -32.83
C GLY A 118 -12.06 8.81 -31.32
N TRP A 119 -11.24 7.85 -30.89
CA TRP A 119 -10.87 7.65 -29.49
C TRP A 119 -9.60 8.43 -29.12
N ARG A 120 -9.59 9.01 -27.90
CA ARG A 120 -8.48 9.85 -27.39
C ARG A 120 -7.75 9.25 -26.16
N LEU A 121 -7.86 7.94 -25.95
CA LEU A 121 -7.27 7.29 -24.79
C LEU A 121 -5.80 7.04 -25.07
N ASP A 122 -4.95 7.91 -24.53
CA ASP A 122 -3.51 7.85 -24.69
C ASP A 122 -2.89 6.68 -23.89
N THR A 123 -3.50 6.31 -22.76
CA THR A 123 -2.98 5.28 -21.85
C THR A 123 -4.10 4.41 -21.28
N LEU A 124 -4.00 3.12 -21.53
CA LEU A 124 -4.77 2.07 -20.87
C LEU A 124 -3.82 1.16 -20.07
N ARG A 125 -4.09 1.01 -18.77
CA ARG A 125 -3.37 0.05 -17.91
C ARG A 125 -4.35 -1.00 -17.42
N VAL A 126 -4.13 -2.25 -17.76
CA VAL A 126 -4.95 -3.38 -17.29
C VAL A 126 -4.14 -4.37 -16.44
N GLU A 127 -2.82 -4.32 -16.53
CA GLU A 127 -1.91 -5.21 -15.79
C GLU A 127 -1.31 -4.54 -14.55
N PRO A 128 -1.05 -5.29 -13.47
CA PRO A 128 -1.29 -6.73 -13.34
C PRO A 128 -2.78 -7.08 -13.21
N ALA A 129 -3.22 -8.13 -13.89
CA ALA A 129 -4.61 -8.62 -13.86
C ALA A 129 -4.71 -10.04 -13.28
N GLY A 130 -5.93 -10.45 -12.92
CA GLY A 130 -6.22 -11.83 -12.52
C GLY A 130 -7.18 -11.96 -11.34
N VAL A 131 -7.74 -13.16 -11.19
CA VAL A 131 -8.75 -13.49 -10.17
C VAL A 131 -8.25 -13.23 -8.74
N GLN A 132 -6.95 -13.31 -8.50
CA GLN A 132 -6.34 -13.03 -7.20
C GLN A 132 -6.63 -11.60 -6.69
N TRP A 133 -6.83 -10.64 -7.60
CA TRP A 133 -7.11 -9.25 -7.25
C TRP A 133 -8.56 -8.98 -6.87
N LEU A 134 -9.45 -9.97 -7.03
CA LEU A 134 -10.82 -9.95 -6.53
C LEU A 134 -10.91 -10.21 -5.01
N THR A 135 -9.77 -10.33 -4.33
CA THR A 135 -9.71 -10.31 -2.87
C THR A 135 -10.02 -8.89 -2.37
N PRO A 136 -11.03 -8.69 -1.49
CA PRO A 136 -11.38 -7.36 -0.98
C PRO A 136 -10.28 -6.71 -0.13
N GLY A 137 -10.19 -5.38 -0.19
CA GLY A 137 -9.28 -4.59 0.63
C GLY A 137 -7.79 -4.82 0.33
N LEU A 138 -6.92 -4.43 1.27
CA LEU A 138 -5.46 -4.40 1.06
C LEU A 138 -4.80 -5.78 1.05
N ARG A 139 -5.49 -6.83 1.54
CA ARG A 139 -4.98 -8.20 1.57
C ARG A 139 -4.68 -8.76 0.18
N LYS A 140 -5.27 -8.21 -0.89
CA LYS A 140 -4.93 -8.58 -2.27
C LYS A 140 -3.46 -8.36 -2.61
N TYR A 141 -2.79 -7.41 -1.95
CA TYR A 141 -1.38 -7.06 -2.17
C TYR A 141 -0.42 -7.86 -1.28
N SER A 142 -0.86 -8.98 -0.71
CA SER A 142 -0.07 -9.72 0.26
C SER A 142 1.26 -10.20 -0.32
N CYS A 143 2.34 -9.88 0.38
CA CYS A 143 3.70 -10.28 0.02
C CYS A 143 4.27 -11.25 1.04
N GLU A 144 4.99 -12.26 0.56
CA GLU A 144 5.81 -13.09 1.43
C GLU A 144 7.15 -12.41 1.75
N LEU A 145 7.38 -12.13 3.03
CA LEU A 145 8.63 -11.56 3.49
C LEU A 145 9.62 -12.64 3.91
N THR A 146 10.88 -12.46 3.52
CA THR A 146 11.99 -13.34 3.91
C THR A 146 13.06 -12.54 4.66
N VAL A 147 13.48 -13.04 5.83
CA VAL A 147 14.51 -12.39 6.64
C VAL A 147 15.88 -12.48 5.95
N ASN A 148 16.61 -11.37 5.88
CA ASN A 148 18.00 -11.38 5.44
C ASN A 148 18.92 -11.68 6.64
N THR A 149 19.30 -12.94 6.80
CA THR A 149 20.19 -13.44 7.88
C THR A 149 21.53 -12.72 7.97
N ASN A 150 22.01 -12.11 6.88
CA ASN A 150 23.24 -11.31 6.88
C ASN A 150 23.09 -9.96 7.60
N THR A 151 21.85 -9.47 7.76
CA THR A 151 21.57 -8.20 8.46
C THR A 151 21.27 -8.39 9.94
N VAL A 152 20.87 -9.60 10.35
CA VAL A 152 20.33 -9.89 11.68
C VAL A 152 21.36 -9.62 12.77
N SER A 153 21.03 -8.75 13.72
CA SER A 153 21.85 -8.54 14.91
C SER A 153 22.06 -9.85 15.69
N ARG A 154 23.26 -10.05 16.25
CA ARG A 154 23.58 -11.24 17.07
C ARG A 154 22.78 -11.33 18.37
N LYS A 155 21.97 -10.32 18.70
CA LYS A 155 21.03 -10.35 19.83
C LYS A 155 19.60 -10.76 19.43
N ILE A 156 19.42 -11.25 18.19
CA ILE A 156 18.14 -11.74 17.68
C ILE A 156 18.27 -13.23 17.40
N LYS A 157 17.44 -14.05 18.04
CA LYS A 157 17.29 -15.47 17.72
C LYS A 157 16.18 -15.64 16.69
N LEU A 158 16.53 -16.29 15.57
CA LEU A 158 15.57 -16.73 14.57
C LEU A 158 15.02 -18.12 14.93
N SER A 159 13.74 -18.33 14.66
CA SER A 159 13.02 -19.59 14.87
C SER A 159 11.86 -19.70 13.87
N ASP A 160 11.17 -20.83 13.84
CA ASP A 160 10.02 -21.06 12.96
C ASP A 160 10.36 -20.80 11.49
N ASN A 161 11.40 -21.48 10.98
CA ASN A 161 11.95 -21.26 9.63
C ASN A 161 12.25 -19.77 9.33
N ASN A 162 12.89 -19.09 10.28
CA ASN A 162 13.21 -17.67 10.25
C ASN A 162 12.00 -16.71 10.21
N ARG A 163 10.79 -17.20 10.47
CA ARG A 163 9.58 -16.37 10.51
C ARG A 163 9.31 -15.73 11.86
N LYS A 164 9.95 -16.22 12.93
CA LYS A 164 9.87 -15.63 14.27
C LYS A 164 11.24 -15.14 14.73
N MET A 165 11.29 -13.85 15.06
CA MET A 165 12.49 -13.14 15.47
C MET A 165 12.30 -12.67 16.91
N THR A 166 13.18 -13.13 17.80
CA THR A 166 13.07 -12.86 19.25
C THR A 166 14.35 -12.20 19.77
N SER A 167 14.21 -11.10 20.49
CA SER A 167 15.32 -10.46 21.19
C SER A 167 15.77 -11.31 22.37
N VAL A 168 17.06 -11.60 22.44
CA VAL A 168 17.70 -12.47 23.44
C VAL A 168 18.98 -11.83 23.99
N ARG A 169 19.37 -12.21 25.21
CA ARG A 169 20.60 -11.68 25.83
C ARG A 169 21.83 -12.41 25.30
N GLU A 170 21.69 -13.68 24.96
CA GLU A 170 22.72 -14.55 24.44
C GLU A 170 23.15 -14.11 23.04
N VAL A 171 24.46 -14.07 22.80
CA VAL A 171 25.00 -13.76 21.48
C VAL A 171 24.80 -14.98 20.58
N GLN A 172 24.07 -14.80 19.48
CA GLN A 172 23.84 -15.83 18.48
C GLN A 172 25.03 -15.94 17.52
N SER A 173 25.32 -17.17 17.09
CA SER A 173 26.43 -17.49 16.19
C SER A 173 26.08 -17.23 14.72
N TYR A 174 26.07 -15.96 14.31
CA TYR A 174 25.98 -15.58 12.90
C TYR A 174 27.35 -15.16 12.34
N PRO A 175 27.69 -15.51 11.09
CA PRO A 175 28.95 -15.10 10.46
C PRO A 175 29.11 -13.57 10.42
N ASP A 176 30.34 -13.09 10.42
CA ASP A 176 30.59 -11.67 10.23
C ASP A 176 30.13 -11.22 8.83
N HIS A 177 29.49 -10.06 8.75
CA HIS A 177 29.00 -9.52 7.48
C HIS A 177 28.89 -7.99 7.55
N PRO A 178 29.28 -7.23 6.50
CA PRO A 178 29.22 -5.77 6.51
C PRO A 178 27.80 -5.21 6.68
N GLU A 179 26.78 -5.91 6.18
CA GLU A 179 25.38 -5.51 6.33
C GLU A 179 24.76 -5.83 7.71
N ARG A 180 25.51 -6.49 8.62
CA ARG A 180 24.99 -6.91 9.92
C ARG A 180 24.79 -5.71 10.85
N PHE A 181 23.62 -5.61 11.46
CA PHE A 181 23.37 -4.60 12.48
C PHE A 181 24.17 -4.90 13.76
N GLU A 182 25.08 -3.99 14.08
CA GLU A 182 25.92 -3.98 15.29
C GLU A 182 25.65 -2.70 16.11
N SER A 183 24.37 -2.32 16.18
CA SER A 183 23.87 -1.18 16.97
C SER A 183 23.49 -1.59 18.40
N ARG A 184 23.34 -0.60 19.29
CA ARG A 184 22.88 -0.80 20.68
C ARG A 184 21.54 -1.53 20.77
N LEU A 185 20.60 -1.19 19.88
CA LEU A 185 19.31 -1.89 19.79
C LEU A 185 19.37 -2.96 18.69
N PRO A 186 18.91 -4.19 18.94
CA PRO A 186 18.89 -5.24 17.92
C PRO A 186 17.94 -4.90 16.78
N GLN A 187 18.40 -5.04 15.54
CA GLN A 187 17.65 -4.77 14.32
C GLN A 187 17.94 -5.82 13.23
N LEU A 188 17.06 -5.88 12.23
CA LEU A 188 17.24 -6.66 11.01
C LEU A 188 16.46 -6.04 9.84
N LEU A 189 16.85 -6.39 8.60
CA LEU A 189 16.06 -6.17 7.39
C LEU A 189 15.66 -7.49 6.74
N CYS A 190 14.56 -7.46 6.00
CA CYS A 190 14.16 -8.48 5.05
C CYS A 190 15.02 -8.40 3.78
N ARG A 191 14.97 -9.46 2.96
CA ARG A 191 15.79 -9.62 1.77
C ARG A 191 15.25 -8.89 0.55
N THR A 192 13.93 -8.92 0.36
CA THR A 192 13.27 -8.40 -0.85
C THR A 192 13.07 -6.89 -0.74
N GLY A 193 13.52 -6.15 -1.75
CA GLY A 193 13.21 -4.73 -1.91
C GLY A 193 11.83 -4.57 -2.55
N LEU A 194 10.99 -3.74 -1.96
CA LEU A 194 9.63 -3.44 -2.40
C LEU A 194 9.66 -2.27 -3.39
N THR A 195 8.99 -2.43 -4.53
CA THR A 195 8.92 -1.42 -5.61
C THR A 195 7.51 -1.14 -6.13
N GLY A 196 6.52 -1.98 -5.77
CA GLY A 196 5.11 -1.82 -6.15
C GLY A 196 4.21 -1.67 -4.93
N HIS A 197 3.03 -2.28 -5.00
CA HIS A 197 2.12 -2.41 -3.87
C HIS A 197 2.50 -3.64 -3.05
N CYS A 198 2.58 -3.50 -1.74
CA CYS A 198 2.91 -4.61 -0.87
C CYS A 198 2.22 -4.50 0.48
N TYR A 199 1.61 -5.60 0.89
CA TYR A 199 0.92 -5.76 2.16
C TYR A 199 1.53 -6.91 2.95
N TRP A 200 1.74 -6.74 4.25
CA TRP A 200 2.10 -7.85 5.13
C TRP A 200 1.60 -7.61 6.55
N GLU A 201 1.45 -8.70 7.29
CA GLU A 201 1.08 -8.69 8.69
C GLU A 201 2.18 -9.29 9.56
N VAL A 202 2.29 -8.74 10.76
CA VAL A 202 3.15 -9.29 11.80
C VAL A 202 2.44 -9.36 13.12
N GLU A 203 2.63 -10.48 13.81
CA GLU A 203 2.36 -10.60 15.24
C GLU A 203 3.58 -10.09 16.02
N TRP A 204 3.34 -9.41 17.14
CA TRP A 204 4.39 -8.85 17.95
C TRP A 204 4.08 -8.93 19.44
N SER A 205 5.14 -8.95 20.26
CA SER A 205 5.08 -8.94 21.72
C SER A 205 6.22 -8.11 22.30
N GLY A 206 6.00 -7.50 23.47
CA GLY A 206 6.99 -6.64 24.14
C GLY A 206 7.06 -5.23 23.56
N SER A 207 8.27 -4.76 23.21
CA SER A 207 8.46 -3.46 22.54
C SER A 207 9.32 -3.62 21.30
N VAL A 208 8.70 -3.37 20.15
CA VAL A 208 9.29 -3.60 18.82
C VAL A 208 9.11 -2.37 17.93
N SER A 209 9.94 -2.28 16.89
CA SER A 209 9.75 -1.39 15.75
C SER A 209 9.42 -2.24 14.53
N ILE A 210 8.35 -1.88 13.82
CA ILE A 210 7.97 -2.40 12.51
C ILE A 210 8.23 -1.28 11.53
N SER A 211 9.05 -1.51 10.51
CA SER A 211 9.64 -0.42 9.74
C SER A 211 9.83 -0.79 8.28
N VAL A 212 10.00 0.23 7.46
CA VAL A 212 10.60 0.10 6.12
C VAL A 212 11.78 1.06 6.03
N SER A 213 12.79 0.68 5.27
CA SER A 213 14.00 1.48 5.12
C SER A 213 14.69 1.25 3.78
N TYR A 214 15.42 2.24 3.30
CA TYR A 214 16.39 2.02 2.23
C TYR A 214 17.51 1.09 2.67
N ARG A 215 18.12 0.40 1.71
CA ARG A 215 19.22 -0.53 1.97
C ARG A 215 20.45 0.14 2.57
N ARG A 216 20.66 1.43 2.28
CA ARG A 216 21.84 2.18 2.72
C ARG A 216 21.82 2.64 4.18
N ILE A 217 20.78 2.31 4.96
CA ILE A 217 20.73 2.61 6.39
C ILE A 217 22.00 2.12 7.09
N SER A 218 22.57 2.97 7.95
CA SER A 218 23.78 2.63 8.68
C SER A 218 23.58 1.39 9.54
N ARG A 219 24.58 0.50 9.55
CA ARG A 219 24.53 -0.80 10.24
C ARG A 219 25.25 -0.79 11.59
N LYS A 220 26.17 0.15 11.77
CA LYS A 220 27.07 0.22 12.92
C LYS A 220 27.13 1.65 13.44
N GLY A 221 27.38 1.78 14.75
CA GLY A 221 27.60 3.07 15.38
C GLY A 221 26.96 3.17 16.75
N VAL A 222 27.44 4.16 17.51
CA VAL A 222 26.87 4.57 18.81
C VAL A 222 25.77 5.63 18.63
N SER A 223 25.73 6.27 17.46
CA SER A 223 24.72 7.26 17.07
C SER A 223 23.34 6.61 16.90
N GLU A 224 22.27 7.39 17.13
CA GLU A 224 20.90 6.96 16.82
C GLU A 224 20.67 6.78 15.32
N ASP A 225 21.57 7.25 14.44
CA ASP A 225 21.39 7.23 12.98
C ASP A 225 21.19 5.83 12.38
N CYS A 226 21.68 4.77 13.03
CA CYS A 226 21.46 3.39 12.59
C CYS A 226 20.10 2.81 13.02
N LEU A 227 19.33 3.51 13.85
CA LEU A 227 18.05 3.05 14.39
C LEU A 227 16.89 3.44 13.46
N PHE A 228 15.96 2.51 13.23
CA PHE A 228 14.75 2.80 12.44
C PHE A 228 13.98 4.03 12.99
N GLY A 229 13.63 4.93 12.09
CA GLY A 229 12.93 6.20 12.35
C GLY A 229 13.81 7.34 12.85
N CYS A 230 15.08 7.09 13.18
CA CYS A 230 16.01 8.11 13.70
C CYS A 230 16.88 8.75 12.61
N ASN A 231 16.61 8.40 11.35
CA ASN A 231 17.27 8.91 10.15
C ASN A 231 16.22 9.21 9.07
N ASP A 232 16.65 9.83 7.99
CA ASP A 232 15.83 10.16 6.81
C ASP A 232 15.62 8.96 5.85
N GLN A 233 16.22 7.80 6.14
CA GLN A 233 16.20 6.60 5.30
C GLN A 233 15.20 5.55 5.78
N SER A 234 14.44 5.82 6.84
CA SER A 234 13.54 4.85 7.45
C SER A 234 12.29 5.48 8.06
N TRP A 235 11.22 4.70 8.01
CA TRP A 235 9.91 5.03 8.57
C TRP A 235 9.50 3.90 9.49
N SER A 236 9.17 4.22 10.73
CA SER A 236 8.98 3.22 11.79
C SER A 236 7.70 3.44 12.55
N LEU A 237 6.93 2.37 12.74
CA LEU A 237 5.93 2.25 13.79
C LEU A 237 6.57 1.50 14.96
N ARG A 238 6.68 2.15 16.12
CA ARG A 238 7.04 1.50 17.36
C ARG A 238 5.78 1.05 18.09
N CYS A 239 5.76 -0.22 18.43
CA CYS A 239 4.69 -0.90 19.13
C CYS A 239 5.14 -1.22 20.56
N SER A 240 4.30 -0.90 21.54
CA SER A 240 4.47 -1.32 22.94
C SER A 240 3.12 -1.42 23.64
N TYR A 241 3.06 -2.08 24.79
CA TYR A 241 1.82 -2.20 25.56
C TYR A 241 1.19 -0.81 25.82
N GLY A 242 -0.03 -0.62 25.33
CA GLY A 242 -0.82 0.61 25.54
C GLY A 242 -0.43 1.83 24.71
N ARG A 243 0.54 1.75 23.79
CA ARG A 243 0.91 2.89 22.93
C ARG A 243 1.53 2.48 21.60
N TYR A 244 1.18 3.24 20.57
CA TYR A 244 1.89 3.28 19.31
C TYR A 244 2.55 4.64 19.15
N CYS A 245 3.72 4.67 18.52
CA CYS A 245 4.28 5.93 18.04
C CYS A 245 4.94 5.71 16.70
N VAL A 246 4.83 6.70 15.83
CA VAL A 246 5.51 6.71 14.55
C VAL A 246 6.73 7.61 14.62
N ARG A 247 7.81 7.20 13.95
CA ARG A 247 9.07 7.98 13.91
C ARG A 247 9.66 7.98 12.51
N HIS A 248 10.09 9.14 12.06
CA HIS A 248 10.85 9.35 10.83
C HIS A 248 11.75 10.58 11.00
N ASN A 249 13.00 10.50 10.55
CA ASN A 249 13.98 11.58 10.66
C ASN A 249 14.04 12.21 12.05
N ASN A 250 14.13 11.35 13.08
CA ASN A 250 14.15 11.72 14.49
C ASN A 250 12.85 12.39 15.03
N ARG A 251 11.86 12.67 14.18
CA ARG A 251 10.57 13.22 14.59
C ARG A 251 9.65 12.10 15.03
N ARG A 252 9.14 12.19 16.26
CA ARG A 252 8.21 11.22 16.85
C ARG A 252 6.83 11.82 16.99
N THR A 253 5.80 11.04 16.63
CA THR A 253 4.40 11.35 16.88
C THR A 253 3.79 10.20 17.66
N ASP A 254 3.28 10.49 18.86
CA ASP A 254 2.56 9.51 19.67
C ASP A 254 1.11 9.37 19.19
N LEU A 255 0.61 8.14 19.16
CA LEU A 255 -0.74 7.84 18.70
C LEU A 255 -1.59 7.34 19.88
N SER A 256 -2.72 7.99 20.12
CA SER A 256 -3.65 7.68 21.22
C SER A 256 -4.62 6.58 20.82
N TYR A 257 -4.54 5.40 21.47
CA TYR A 257 -5.49 4.31 21.28
C TYR A 257 -5.84 3.62 22.60
N SER A 258 -7.12 3.28 22.78
CA SER A 258 -7.63 2.59 23.97
C SER A 258 -7.53 1.07 23.93
N SER A 259 -7.30 0.50 22.74
CA SER A 259 -7.40 -0.95 22.52
C SER A 259 -6.13 -1.52 21.88
N PHE A 260 -5.64 -2.60 22.47
CA PHE A 260 -4.40 -3.28 22.09
C PHE A 260 -4.70 -4.44 21.14
N SER A 261 -3.84 -4.63 20.15
CA SER A 261 -3.78 -5.87 19.35
C SER A 261 -2.32 -6.27 19.20
N GLY A 262 -2.02 -7.55 19.40
CA GLY A 262 -0.70 -8.11 19.15
C GLY A 262 -0.37 -8.26 17.66
N ARG A 263 -1.17 -7.68 16.75
CA ARG A 263 -0.98 -7.78 15.31
C ARG A 263 -1.09 -6.43 14.61
N VAL A 264 -0.14 -6.16 13.71
CA VAL A 264 -0.07 -4.96 12.87
C VAL A 264 0.02 -5.38 11.42
N ALA A 265 -0.69 -4.67 10.56
CA ALA A 265 -0.52 -4.74 9.11
C ALA A 265 0.23 -3.50 8.62
N VAL A 266 1.02 -3.70 7.57
CA VAL A 266 1.71 -2.63 6.85
C VAL A 266 1.31 -2.72 5.38
N TYR A 267 0.99 -1.57 4.80
CA TYR A 267 0.76 -1.43 3.37
C TYR A 267 1.71 -0.37 2.82
N VAL A 268 2.36 -0.69 1.72
CA VAL A 268 3.22 0.22 0.98
C VAL A 268 2.70 0.31 -0.45
N ASP A 269 2.55 1.53 -0.93
CA ASP A 269 2.36 1.87 -2.34
C ASP A 269 3.57 2.71 -2.75
N CYS A 270 4.58 2.02 -3.32
CA CYS A 270 5.83 2.70 -3.68
C CYS A 270 5.61 3.76 -4.78
N PRO A 271 4.85 3.49 -5.87
CA PRO A 271 4.55 4.50 -6.89
C PRO A 271 3.83 5.73 -6.35
N ALA A 272 2.84 5.57 -5.46
CA ALA A 272 2.11 6.69 -4.87
C ALA A 272 2.87 7.39 -3.74
N GLY A 273 3.93 6.76 -3.22
CA GLY A 273 4.69 7.31 -2.11
C GLY A 273 4.00 7.15 -0.75
N THR A 274 3.18 6.11 -0.59
CA THR A 274 2.35 5.90 0.59
C THR A 274 2.86 4.74 1.42
N LEU A 275 2.99 4.93 2.74
CA LEU A 275 3.23 3.87 3.72
C LEU A 275 2.21 3.99 4.84
N SER A 276 1.34 3.00 4.96
CA SER A 276 0.26 2.97 5.94
C SER A 276 0.45 1.83 6.94
N PHE A 277 0.20 2.14 8.21
CA PHE A 277 0.19 1.17 9.29
C PHE A 277 -1.24 0.99 9.80
N TYR A 278 -1.60 -0.26 10.08
CA TYR A 278 -2.91 -0.61 10.61
C TYR A 278 -2.77 -1.54 11.80
N ARG A 279 -3.65 -1.36 12.77
CA ARG A 279 -3.91 -2.36 13.79
C ARG A 279 -4.89 -3.39 13.21
N VAL A 280 -4.57 -4.67 13.33
CA VAL A 280 -5.46 -5.74 12.91
C VAL A 280 -6.33 -6.15 14.09
N SER A 281 -7.65 -6.09 13.95
CA SER A 281 -8.62 -6.49 14.97
C SER A 281 -9.63 -7.44 14.36
N SER A 282 -9.56 -8.72 14.75
CA SER A 282 -10.23 -9.80 14.02
C SER A 282 -9.83 -9.73 12.54
N ASP A 283 -10.76 -9.43 11.64
CA ASP A 283 -10.51 -9.28 10.20
C ASP A 283 -10.49 -7.83 9.71
N SER A 284 -10.70 -6.87 10.62
CA SER A 284 -10.75 -5.44 10.29
C SER A 284 -9.40 -4.76 10.43
N LEU A 285 -9.09 -3.88 9.48
CA LEU A 285 -7.93 -3.00 9.52
C LEU A 285 -8.33 -1.64 10.10
N ILE A 286 -7.74 -1.30 11.24
CA ILE A 286 -7.95 -0.01 11.89
C ILE A 286 -6.72 0.84 11.62
N HIS A 287 -6.89 1.90 10.84
CA HIS A 287 -5.81 2.81 10.45
C HIS A 287 -5.11 3.41 11.68
N LEU A 288 -3.78 3.35 11.67
CA LEU A 288 -2.94 3.97 12.69
C LEU A 288 -2.31 5.27 12.18
N HIS A 289 -1.63 5.18 11.04
CA HIS A 289 -0.91 6.31 10.47
C HIS A 289 -0.55 6.05 9.03
N THR A 290 -0.42 7.12 8.24
CA THR A 290 0.10 7.09 6.88
C THR A 290 1.19 8.13 6.71
N PHE A 291 2.36 7.69 6.24
CA PHE A 291 3.39 8.56 5.69
C PHE A 291 3.14 8.76 4.20
N ASN A 292 3.20 10.02 3.75
CA ASN A 292 3.21 10.39 2.35
C ASN A 292 4.58 11.01 2.02
N THR A 293 5.31 10.42 1.09
CA THR A 293 6.66 10.85 0.72
C THR A 293 7.04 10.28 -0.65
N THR A 294 8.01 10.89 -1.33
CA THR A 294 8.58 10.28 -2.54
C THR A 294 9.64 9.27 -2.15
N PHE A 295 9.44 8.00 -2.48
CA PHE A 295 10.48 6.98 -2.30
C PHE A 295 11.46 7.02 -3.49
N THR A 296 12.76 7.09 -3.19
CA THR A 296 13.82 7.23 -4.20
C THR A 296 14.54 5.93 -4.52
N GLU A 297 14.34 4.89 -3.69
CA GLU A 297 15.00 3.60 -3.78
C GLU A 297 14.02 2.49 -3.32
N PRO A 298 14.27 1.21 -3.65
CA PRO A 298 13.49 0.10 -3.10
C PRO A 298 13.48 0.09 -1.57
N LEU A 299 12.32 -0.19 -1.00
CA LEU A 299 12.12 -0.24 0.45
C LEU A 299 12.28 -1.66 0.98
N TYR A 300 12.96 -1.81 2.12
CA TYR A 300 13.16 -3.10 2.77
C TYR A 300 12.42 -3.11 4.10
N PRO A 301 11.49 -4.06 4.31
CA PRO A 301 10.86 -4.26 5.62
C PRO A 301 11.91 -4.58 6.68
N GLY A 302 11.78 -3.94 7.84
CA GLY A 302 12.75 -4.01 8.93
C GLY A 302 12.07 -4.14 10.28
N PHE A 303 12.75 -4.83 11.19
CA PHE A 303 12.27 -5.03 12.55
C PHE A 303 13.34 -4.67 13.57
N GLY A 304 12.97 -3.89 14.58
CA GLY A 304 13.83 -3.48 15.68
C GLY A 304 13.27 -3.90 17.04
N PHE A 305 14.12 -4.06 18.04
CA PHE A 305 13.75 -4.53 19.37
C PHE A 305 14.25 -3.56 20.44
N TRP A 306 13.35 -3.08 21.29
CA TRP A 306 13.67 -2.06 22.31
C TRP A 306 13.94 -2.64 23.71
N SER A 307 13.72 -3.95 23.89
CA SER A 307 14.08 -4.68 25.10
C SER A 307 15.25 -5.62 24.83
N SER A 308 16.14 -5.77 25.81
CA SER A 308 17.25 -6.72 25.79
C SER A 308 16.80 -8.20 25.84
N SER A 309 15.52 -8.47 26.12
CA SER A 309 14.97 -9.83 26.11
C SER A 309 13.44 -9.84 26.02
N GLY A 310 12.91 -10.89 25.38
CA GLY A 310 11.48 -11.26 25.44
C GLY A 310 10.56 -10.54 24.45
N SER A 311 11.03 -9.51 23.75
CA SER A 311 10.28 -8.92 22.63
C SER A 311 10.43 -9.78 21.39
N SER A 312 9.34 -9.99 20.64
CA SER A 312 9.34 -10.82 19.45
C SER A 312 8.48 -10.24 18.34
N VAL A 313 8.85 -10.53 17.10
CA VAL A 313 8.03 -10.32 15.90
C VAL A 313 7.91 -11.67 15.19
N ARG A 314 6.71 -12.00 14.72
CA ARG A 314 6.44 -13.16 13.86
C ARG A 314 5.75 -12.69 12.58
N LEU A 315 6.30 -13.07 11.44
CA LEU A 315 5.67 -12.85 10.14
C LEU A 315 4.40 -13.70 10.06
N CYS A 316 3.25 -13.11 9.75
CA CYS A 316 2.00 -13.84 9.53
C CYS A 316 2.02 -14.52 8.16
N GLY A 317 1.38 -15.69 8.07
CA GLY A 317 1.16 -16.35 6.76
C GLY A 317 0.11 -15.57 5.99
N VAL A 318 0.25 -15.57 4.67
CA VAL A 318 -0.82 -15.18 3.75
C VAL A 318 -1.69 -16.40 3.51
#